data_AF-A0A6L6Q6G9-F1
#
_entry.id   AF-A0A6L6Q6G9-F1
#
_cell.length_a   1.000
_cell.length_b   1.000
_cell.length_c   1.000
_cell.angle_alpha   90.00
_cell.angle_beta   90.00
_cell.angle_gamma   90.00
#
_symmetry.space_group_name_H-M   'P 1'
#
loop_
_entity.id
_entity.type
_entity.pdbx_description
1 polymer ?
#
loop_
_entity_poly.entity_id
_entity_poly.type
_entity_poly.pdbx_seq_one_letter_code
_entity_poly.pdbx_strand_id
1 'polypeptide(L)'
;MVTLAVGYVGPHSLAPMCGVSLAMLVIAGGGFYWLEPQVHSFADGLWLAFTTGATVGFGDIVPSTPASKVFAVFIVLLGYALLSLVTASIAALFVGEDEKLIRRELHADMRLLLREIGSLRAEIAELRRAPADPPVES
;
A
#
# COMPACT_ATOMS: atom_id res chain seq x y z
N MET A 1 -1.28 -9.20 15.31
CA MET A 1 -1.74 -7.79 15.36
C MET A 1 -1.19 -6.98 14.19
N VAL A 2 0.10 -7.09 13.83
CA VAL A 2 0.69 -6.42 12.64
C VAL A 2 0.07 -6.89 11.30
N THR A 3 -0.28 -8.17 11.18
CA THR A 3 -0.89 -8.74 9.95
C THR A 3 -2.30 -8.20 9.64
N LEU A 4 -3.05 -7.76 10.64
CA LEU A 4 -4.38 -7.17 10.44
C LEU A 4 -4.31 -5.74 9.90
N ALA A 5 -3.22 -5.01 10.18
CA ALA A 5 -3.01 -3.65 9.65
C ALA A 5 -2.71 -3.66 8.14
N VAL A 6 -2.04 -4.71 7.65
CA VAL A 6 -1.68 -4.86 6.22
C VAL A 6 -2.89 -5.28 5.38
N GLY A 7 -3.83 -6.03 5.96
CA GLY A 7 -5.02 -6.52 5.24
C GLY A 7 -6.09 -5.47 4.93
N TYR A 8 -6.04 -4.28 5.55
CA TYR A 8 -7.04 -3.21 5.34
C TYR A 8 -6.69 -2.28 4.17
N VAL A 9 -5.59 -2.54 3.44
CA VAL A 9 -5.09 -1.67 2.37
C VAL A 9 -5.88 -1.88 1.04
N GLY A 10 -7.17 -1.54 1.05
CA GLY A 10 -8.00 -1.41 -0.16
C GLY A 10 -8.06 0.05 -0.68
N PRO A 11 -8.65 0.35 -1.83
CA PRO A 11 -8.65 1.69 -2.48
C PRO A 11 -9.24 2.88 -1.68
N HIS A 12 -9.63 2.67 -0.41
CA HIS A 12 -9.99 3.70 0.57
C HIS A 12 -8.89 3.99 1.63
N SER A 13 -7.66 3.47 1.47
CA SER A 13 -6.68 3.32 2.57
C SER A 13 -5.81 4.52 2.93
N LEU A 14 -5.80 5.56 2.10
CA LEU A 14 -5.03 6.77 2.41
C LEU A 14 -5.73 7.62 3.48
N ALA A 15 -7.07 7.70 3.43
CA ALA A 15 -7.86 8.46 4.39
C ALA A 15 -7.66 8.02 5.85
N PRO A 16 -7.72 6.72 6.21
CA PRO A 16 -7.46 6.29 7.59
C PRO A 16 -6.01 6.49 8.00
N MET A 17 -5.03 6.36 7.08
CA MET A 17 -3.62 6.64 7.39
C MET A 17 -3.41 8.11 7.75
N CYS A 18 -3.96 9.04 6.95
CA CYS A 18 -3.93 10.46 7.26
C CYS A 18 -4.61 10.76 8.61
N GLY A 19 -5.76 10.12 8.90
CA GLY A 19 -6.45 10.26 10.17
C GLY A 19 -5.62 9.79 11.36
N VAL A 20 -4.96 8.62 11.25
CA VAL A 20 -4.08 8.08 12.29
C VAL A 20 -2.84 8.96 12.48
N SER A 21 -2.22 9.43 11.40
CA SER A 21 -1.08 10.35 11.47
C SER A 21 -1.46 11.67 12.14
N LEU A 22 -2.64 12.23 11.82
CA LEU A 22 -3.14 13.45 12.45
C LEU A 22 -3.43 13.24 13.94
N ALA A 23 -4.12 12.15 14.30
CA ALA A 23 -4.41 11.82 15.69
C ALA A 23 -3.12 11.60 16.49
N MET A 24 -2.16 10.87 15.94
CA MET A 24 -0.85 10.69 16.53
C MET A 24 -0.15 12.02 16.75
N LEU A 25 -0.18 12.93 15.76
CA LEU A 25 0.44 14.25 15.86
C LEU A 25 -0.19 15.09 16.97
N VAL A 26 -1.52 15.11 17.07
CA VAL A 26 -2.25 15.85 18.12
C VAL A 26 -1.95 15.28 19.51
N ILE A 27 -1.94 13.95 19.66
CA ILE A 27 -1.60 13.28 20.93
C ILE A 27 -0.15 13.55 21.32
N ALA A 28 0.77 13.45 20.36
CA ALA A 28 2.18 13.77 20.53
C ALA A 28 2.40 15.22 20.96
N GLY A 29 1.73 16.16 20.29
CA GLY A 29 1.83 17.58 20.60
C GLY A 29 1.29 17.91 21.99
N GLY A 30 0.18 17.29 22.39
CA GLY A 30 -0.34 17.38 23.75
C GLY A 30 0.59 16.76 24.79
N GLY A 31 1.22 15.64 24.46
CA GLY A 31 2.24 14.99 25.29
C GLY A 31 3.44 15.91 25.53
N PHE A 32 3.98 16.54 24.49
CA PHE A 32 5.07 17.50 24.62
C PHE A 32 4.65 18.76 25.38
N TYR A 33 3.44 19.29 25.15
CA TYR A 33 2.90 20.41 25.92
C TYR A 33 2.82 20.12 27.42
N TRP A 34 2.56 18.87 27.82
CA TRP A 34 2.50 18.49 29.24
C TRP A 34 3.86 18.12 29.83
N LEU A 35 4.76 17.49 29.05
CA LEU A 35 6.05 16.98 29.54
C LEU A 35 7.21 17.98 29.42
N GLU A 36 7.11 18.97 28.53
CA GLU A 36 8.19 19.89 28.21
C GLU A 36 7.91 21.31 28.71
N PRO A 37 8.62 21.79 29.74
CA PRO A 37 8.41 23.13 30.29
C PRO A 37 8.71 24.27 29.31
N GLN A 38 9.58 24.03 28.32
CA GLN A 38 9.92 25.03 27.29
C GLN A 38 8.82 25.22 26.25
N VAL A 39 7.82 24.33 26.21
CA VAL A 39 6.67 24.43 25.32
C VAL A 39 5.60 25.27 26.00
N HIS A 40 5.47 26.53 25.58
CA HIS A 40 4.54 27.48 26.21
C HIS A 40 3.13 27.48 25.60
N SER A 41 2.97 26.89 24.41
CA SER A 41 1.68 26.78 23.74
C SER A 41 1.46 25.39 23.15
N PHE A 42 0.19 25.02 22.94
CA PHE A 42 -0.13 23.76 22.25
C PHE A 42 0.43 23.73 20.82
N ALA A 43 0.51 24.88 20.15
CA ALA A 43 1.10 25.00 18.83
C ALA A 43 2.59 24.66 18.83
N ASP A 44 3.34 25.12 19.83
CA ASP A 44 4.76 24.78 20.01
C ASP A 44 4.95 23.28 20.27
N GLY A 45 4.04 22.66 21.03
CA GLY A 45 4.04 21.22 21.27
C GLY A 45 3.76 20.43 19.99
N LEU A 46 2.78 20.87 19.20
CA LEU A 46 2.45 20.27 17.91
C LEU A 46 3.61 20.41 16.91
N TRP A 47 4.29 21.55 16.92
CA TRP A 47 5.48 21.81 16.11
C TRP A 47 6.65 20.90 16.50
N LEU A 48 6.92 20.76 17.80
CA LEU A 48 7.93 19.83 18.31
C LEU A 48 7.60 18.37 17.93
N ALA A 49 6.33 17.97 18.07
CA ALA A 49 5.87 16.65 17.65
C ALA A 49 6.05 16.43 16.15
N PHE A 50 5.71 17.42 15.32
CA PHE A 50 5.83 17.36 13.87
C PHE A 50 7.28 17.20 13.43
N THR A 51 8.17 18.07 13.90
CA THR A 51 9.60 18.06 13.53
C THR A 51 10.31 16.81 14.04
N THR A 52 9.94 16.31 15.21
CA THR A 52 10.46 15.05 15.78
C THR A 52 9.95 13.83 15.01
N GLY A 53 8.64 13.76 14.76
CA GLY A 53 8.01 12.65 14.03
C GLY A 53 8.45 12.58 12.56
N ALA A 54 8.68 13.72 11.92
CA ALA A 54 9.25 13.83 10.59
C ALA A 54 10.77 13.61 10.56
N THR A 55 11.42 13.40 11.71
CA THR A 55 12.88 13.23 11.86
C THR A 55 13.71 14.41 11.34
N VAL A 56 13.11 15.60 11.24
CA VAL A 56 13.78 16.83 10.78
C VAL A 56 14.59 17.44 11.92
N GLY A 57 13.95 17.63 13.09
CA GLY A 57 14.58 18.15 14.30
C GLY A 57 15.36 19.45 14.09
N PHE A 58 14.69 20.56 13.75
CA PHE A 58 15.33 21.86 13.52
C PHE A 58 16.16 22.38 14.71
N GLY A 59 15.85 21.91 15.94
CA GLY A 59 16.61 22.25 17.14
C GLY A 59 16.23 23.60 17.76
N ASP A 60 15.18 24.23 17.26
CA ASP A 60 14.57 25.45 17.81
C ASP A 60 13.83 25.18 19.13
N ILE A 61 13.11 24.07 19.19
CA ILE A 61 12.52 23.54 20.42
C ILE A 61 13.02 22.10 20.57
N VAL A 62 13.52 21.75 21.75
CA VAL A 62 14.07 20.42 22.02
C VAL A 62 13.58 19.90 23.37
N PRO A 63 13.35 18.58 23.50
CA PRO A 63 13.02 18.00 24.78
C PRO A 63 14.19 18.17 25.77
N SER A 64 13.96 18.94 26.83
CA SER A 64 14.96 19.25 27.85
C SER A 64 14.92 18.27 29.02
N THR A 65 13.72 17.80 29.38
CA THR A 65 13.52 16.91 30.53
C THR A 65 13.83 15.44 30.21
N PRO A 66 14.24 14.61 31.19
CA PRO A 66 14.43 13.18 30.97
C PRO A 66 13.16 12.49 30.46
N ALA A 67 11.99 12.89 30.98
CA ALA A 67 10.71 12.34 30.56
C ALA A 67 10.38 12.69 29.10
N SER A 68 10.54 13.96 28.70
CA SER A 68 10.26 14.40 27.32
C SER A 68 11.23 13.78 26.32
N LYS A 69 12.49 13.52 26.71
CA LYS A 69 13.48 12.80 25.89
C LYS A 69 13.08 11.35 25.64
N VAL A 70 12.69 10.63 26.69
CA VAL A 70 12.20 9.24 26.55
C VAL A 70 10.94 9.21 25.66
N PHE A 71 10.03 10.16 25.87
CA PHE A 71 8.84 10.30 25.02
C PHE A 71 9.19 10.56 23.55
N ALA A 72 10.17 11.43 23.28
CA ALA A 72 10.64 11.71 21.93
C ALA A 72 11.18 10.46 21.21
N VAL A 73 11.87 9.55 21.92
CA VAL A 73 12.33 8.27 21.33
C VAL A 73 11.15 7.44 20.84
N PHE A 74 10.06 7.34 21.61
CA PHE A 74 8.86 6.63 21.17
C PHE A 74 8.20 7.28 19.95
N ILE A 75 8.19 8.61 19.90
CA ILE A 75 7.64 9.38 18.76
C ILE A 75 8.44 9.09 17.49
N VAL A 76 9.76 9.06 17.57
CA VAL A 76 10.64 8.74 16.43
C VAL A 76 10.37 7.32 15.92
N LEU A 77 10.29 6.33 16.81
CA LEU A 77 9.96 4.94 16.42
C LEU A 77 8.61 4.86 15.71
N LEU A 78 7.61 5.60 16.21
CA LEU A 78 6.27 5.62 15.61
C LEU A 78 6.26 6.37 14.26
N GLY A 79 7.05 7.44 14.14
CA GLY A 79 7.29 8.15 12.87
C GLY A 79 7.90 7.25 11.80
N TYR A 80 8.91 6.46 12.16
CA TYR A 80 9.49 5.45 11.26
C TYR A 80 8.47 4.39 10.82
N ALA A 81 7.61 3.94 11.73
CA ALA A 81 6.56 2.98 11.39
C ALA A 81 5.56 3.58 10.38
N LEU A 82 5.16 4.84 10.56
CA LEU A 82 4.31 5.55 9.59
C LEU A 82 5.01 5.72 8.23
N LEU A 83 6.28 6.12 8.22
CA LEU A 83 7.05 6.28 6.98
C LEU A 83 7.16 4.95 6.21
N SER A 84 7.39 3.85 6.92
CA SER A 84 7.42 2.50 6.36
C SER A 84 6.06 2.12 5.74
N LEU A 85 4.96 2.42 6.43
CA LEU A 85 3.61 2.13 5.94
C LEU A 85 3.26 2.95 4.70
N VAL A 86 3.64 4.23 4.66
CA VAL A 86 3.47 5.08 3.47
C VAL A 86 4.26 4.51 2.30
N THR A 87 5.53 4.14 2.53
CA THR A 87 6.38 3.53 1.50
C THR A 87 5.78 2.22 0.97
N ALA A 88 5.32 1.35 1.86
CA ALA A 88 4.65 0.10 1.50
C ALA A 88 3.36 0.33 0.71
N SER A 89 2.58 1.36 1.09
CA SER A 89 1.35 1.72 0.39
C SER A 89 1.63 2.20 -1.02
N ILE A 90 2.64 3.04 -1.20
CA ILE A 90 3.09 3.49 -2.51
C ILE A 90 3.52 2.27 -3.35
N ALA A 91 4.38 1.40 -2.81
CA ALA A 91 4.80 0.19 -3.50
C ALA A 91 3.61 -0.70 -3.91
N ALA A 92 2.60 -0.86 -3.05
CA ALA A 92 1.40 -1.62 -3.34
C ALA A 92 0.54 -1.00 -4.46
N LEU A 93 0.53 0.32 -4.61
CA LEU A 93 -0.15 0.98 -5.73
C LEU A 93 0.52 0.60 -7.06
N PHE A 94 1.84 0.68 -7.14
CA PHE A 94 2.60 0.31 -8.34
C PHE A 94 2.40 -1.18 -8.70
N VAL A 95 2.58 -2.08 -7.72
CA VAL A 95 2.40 -3.53 -7.94
C VAL A 95 0.96 -3.87 -8.36
N GLY A 96 -0.03 -3.18 -7.78
CA GLY A 96 -1.44 -3.40 -8.11
C GLY A 96 -1.80 -2.98 -9.55
N GLU A 97 -1.08 -2.03 -10.14
CA GLU A 97 -1.25 -1.66 -11.55
C GLU A 97 -0.67 -2.73 -12.48
N ASP A 98 0.53 -3.23 -12.18
CA ASP A 98 1.19 -4.30 -12.94
C ASP A 98 0.37 -5.60 -12.91
N GLU A 99 -0.13 -6.01 -11.74
CA GLU A 99 -0.94 -7.22 -11.60
C GLU A 99 -2.26 -7.11 -12.40
N LYS A 100 -2.89 -5.93 -12.42
CA LYS A 100 -4.11 -5.70 -13.21
C LYS A 100 -3.83 -5.80 -14.71
N LEU A 101 -2.69 -5.30 -15.19
CA LEU A 101 -2.30 -5.38 -16.59
C LEU A 101 -2.07 -6.84 -17.02
N ILE A 102 -1.21 -7.55 -16.27
CA ILE A 102 -0.90 -8.97 -16.53
C ILE A 102 -2.17 -9.82 -16.49
N ARG A 103 -3.05 -9.58 -15.51
CA ARG A 103 -4.32 -10.30 -15.40
C ARG A 103 -5.21 -10.03 -16.62
N ARG A 104 -5.23 -8.81 -17.16
CA ARG A 104 -6.02 -8.48 -18.36
C ARG A 104 -5.47 -9.17 -19.61
N GLU A 105 -4.15 -9.19 -19.80
CA GLU A 105 -3.49 -9.90 -20.90
C GLU A 105 -3.76 -11.40 -20.84
N LEU A 106 -3.55 -12.04 -19.68
CA LEU A 106 -3.83 -13.47 -19.49
C LEU A 106 -5.29 -13.83 -19.82
N HIS A 107 -6.26 -13.00 -19.45
CA HIS A 107 -7.67 -13.22 -19.80
C HIS A 107 -7.94 -13.02 -21.30
N ALA A 108 -7.20 -12.14 -21.97
CA ALA A 108 -7.31 -11.95 -23.41
C ALA A 108 -6.79 -13.18 -24.16
N ASP A 109 -5.59 -13.66 -23.80
CA ASP A 109 -4.97 -14.83 -24.40
C ASP A 109 -5.80 -16.10 -24.20
N MET A 110 -6.32 -16.32 -22.99
CA MET A 110 -7.22 -17.44 -22.71
C MET A 110 -8.43 -17.46 -23.65
N ARG A 111 -9.04 -16.30 -23.91
CA ARG A 111 -10.19 -16.20 -24.83
C ARG A 111 -9.80 -16.50 -26.28
N LEU A 112 -8.60 -16.13 -26.70
CA LEU A 112 -8.07 -16.44 -28.03
C LEU A 112 -7.85 -17.94 -28.20
N LEU A 113 -7.16 -18.56 -27.24
CA LEU A 113 -6.91 -20.01 -27.25
C LEU A 113 -8.22 -20.82 -27.27
N LEU A 114 -9.21 -20.44 -26.46
CA LEU A 114 -10.51 -21.12 -26.45
C LEU A 114 -11.26 -20.99 -27.78
N ARG A 115 -11.14 -19.84 -28.46
CA ARG A 115 -11.70 -19.66 -29.81
C ARG A 115 -11.02 -20.55 -30.84
N GLU A 116 -9.70 -20.62 -30.82
CA GLU A 116 -8.90 -21.39 -31.76
C GLU A 116 -9.09 -22.91 -31.58
N ILE A 117 -9.16 -23.38 -30.34
CA ILE A 117 -9.56 -24.77 -30.04
C ILE A 117 -10.97 -25.06 -30.60
N GLY A 118 -11.89 -24.10 -30.48
CA GLY A 118 -13.24 -24.22 -31.01
C GLY A 118 -13.29 -24.35 -32.54
N SER A 119 -12.53 -23.53 -33.26
CA SER A 119 -12.46 -23.60 -34.74
C SER A 119 -11.83 -24.90 -35.22
N LEU A 120 -10.71 -25.30 -34.62
CA LEU A 120 -10.03 -26.56 -34.96
C LEU A 120 -10.92 -27.77 -34.73
N ARG A 121 -11.69 -27.80 -33.63
CA ARG A 121 -12.67 -28.86 -33.38
C ARG A 121 -13.80 -28.88 -34.41
N ALA A 122 -14.26 -27.72 -34.88
CA ALA A 122 -15.28 -27.64 -35.91
C ALA A 122 -14.75 -28.17 -37.26
N GLU A 123 -13.53 -27.78 -37.66
CA GLU A 123 -12.86 -28.25 -38.87
C GLU A 123 -12.64 -29.76 -38.87
N ILE A 124 -12.17 -30.33 -37.75
CA ILE A 124 -12.03 -31.78 -37.59
C ILE A 124 -13.41 -32.48 -37.70
N ALA A 125 -14.48 -31.90 -37.14
CA ALA A 125 -15.82 -32.47 -37.21
C ALA A 125 -16.43 -32.42 -38.62
N GLU A 126 -15.96 -31.50 -39.46
CA GLU A 126 -16.31 -31.38 -40.88
C GLU A 126 -15.54 -32.41 -41.71
N LEU A 127 -14.20 -32.49 -41.55
CA LEU A 127 -13.35 -33.51 -42.19
C LEU A 127 -13.78 -34.94 -41.84
N ARG A 128 -14.19 -35.19 -40.59
CA ARG A 128 -14.66 -36.52 -40.17
C ARG A 128 -16.06 -36.88 -40.70
N ARG A 129 -16.85 -35.87 -41.10
CA ARG A 129 -18.16 -36.05 -41.74
C ARG A 129 -18.08 -36.16 -43.26
N ALA A 130 -16.99 -35.68 -43.87
CA ALA A 130 -16.70 -35.98 -45.26
C ALA A 130 -16.53 -37.51 -45.40
N PRO A 131 -17.27 -38.18 -46.31
CA PRO A 131 -17.05 -39.60 -46.58
C PRO A 131 -15.59 -39.80 -46.97
N ALA A 132 -14.91 -40.77 -46.36
CA ALA A 132 -13.56 -41.15 -46.79
C ALA A 132 -13.61 -41.41 -48.31
N ASP A 133 -12.82 -40.65 -49.06
CA ASP A 133 -12.72 -40.79 -50.51
C ASP A 133 -12.39 -42.26 -50.80
N PRO A 134 -13.17 -42.97 -51.64
CA PRO A 134 -12.89 -44.37 -51.93
C PRO A 134 -11.45 -44.50 -52.47
N PRO A 135 -10.76 -45.61 -52.15
CA PRO A 135 -9.38 -45.80 -52.60
C PRO A 135 -9.32 -45.64 -54.11
N VAL A 136 -8.39 -44.81 -54.58
CA VAL A 136 -8.07 -44.62 -55.99
C VAL A 136 -7.57 -45.96 -56.51
N GLU A 137 -8.48 -46.82 -56.98
CA GLU A 137 -8.15 -48.04 -57.72
C GLU A 137 -7.67 -47.61 -59.11
N SER A 138 -6.37 -47.82 -59.33
CA SER A 138 -5.67 -47.71 -60.60
C SER A 138 -5.82 -48.98 -61.43
#